data_AF-A0A7S4KC09-F1
#
_entry.id   AF-A0A7S4KC09-F1
#
_cell.length_a   1.000
_cell.length_b   1.000
_cell.length_c   1.000
_cell.angle_alpha   90.00
_cell.angle_beta   90.00
_cell.angle_gamma   90.00
#
_symmetry.space_group_name_H-M   'P 1'
#
loop_
_entity.id
_entity.type
_entity.pdbx_description
1 polymer ?
#
loop_
_entity_poly.entity_id
_entity_poly.type
_entity_poly.pdbx_seq_one_letter_code
_entity_poly.pdbx_strand_id
1 'polypeptide(L)'
;VQRIKKEIFSVFGVPIKYQRLCALEHSPARPNNYSHPSRLARDNMERLRNGGTIVLQARKRKEFNLTILQMNGNKISILVAPDDTVEELKREIAEKIDNTPPAIQRLFFLGKELSDHRTLSSYEITVEKVIHLFKKKVQNVNAQNIL
;
A
#
# COMPACT_ATOMS: atom_id res chain seq x y z
N VAL A 1 9.46 8.62 -18.73
CA VAL A 1 8.29 8.22 -17.90
C VAL A 1 8.67 7.37 -16.69
N GLN A 2 9.27 6.18 -16.85
CA GLN A 2 9.58 5.30 -15.69
C GLN A 2 10.50 5.94 -14.63
N ARG A 3 11.54 6.67 -15.07
CA ARG A 3 12.41 7.44 -14.17
C ARG A 3 11.62 8.46 -13.33
N ILE A 4 10.82 9.30 -13.99
CA ILE A 4 9.94 10.29 -13.34
C ILE A 4 9.00 9.61 -12.34
N LYS A 5 8.45 8.44 -12.69
CA LYS A 5 7.58 7.71 -11.77
C LYS A 5 8.30 7.22 -10.51
N LYS A 6 9.53 6.71 -10.65
CA LYS A 6 10.37 6.33 -9.50
C LYS A 6 10.72 7.52 -8.63
N GLU A 7 11.02 8.67 -9.25
CA GLU A 7 11.33 9.92 -8.56
C GLU A 7 10.12 10.45 -7.77
N ILE A 8 8.93 10.43 -8.38
CA ILE A 8 7.69 10.79 -7.68
C ILE A 8 7.43 9.86 -6.49
N PHE A 9 7.71 8.57 -6.62
CA PHE A 9 7.60 7.65 -5.49
C PHE A 9 8.59 8.01 -4.38
N SER A 10 9.83 8.33 -4.73
CA SER A 10 10.86 8.71 -3.76
C SER A 10 10.57 10.04 -3.05
N VAL A 11 10.02 11.03 -3.75
CA VAL A 11 9.79 12.38 -3.21
C VAL A 11 8.44 12.50 -2.51
N PHE A 12 7.39 11.92 -3.09
CA PHE A 12 6.01 12.10 -2.63
C PHE A 12 5.40 10.83 -2.03
N GLY A 13 6.14 9.70 -2.02
CA GLY A 13 5.66 8.42 -1.50
C GLY A 13 4.55 7.75 -2.33
N VAL A 14 4.13 8.34 -3.46
CA VAL A 14 3.00 7.81 -4.25
C VAL A 14 3.45 6.56 -5.02
N PRO A 15 2.90 5.36 -4.78
CA PRO A 15 3.28 4.16 -5.52
C PRO A 15 3.08 4.29 -7.03
N ILE A 16 4.03 3.78 -7.83
CA ILE A 16 4.10 3.91 -9.30
C ILE A 16 2.78 3.56 -10.02
N LYS A 17 2.07 2.53 -9.52
CA LYS A 17 0.77 2.07 -10.04
C LYS A 17 -0.38 3.07 -9.85
N TYR A 18 -0.29 3.91 -8.82
CA TYR A 18 -1.26 4.98 -8.55
C TYR A 18 -0.89 6.27 -9.26
N GLN A 19 0.28 6.36 -9.88
CA GLN A 19 0.69 7.54 -10.62
C GLN A 19 0.17 7.51 -12.07
N ARG A 20 -0.70 8.47 -12.40
CA ARG A 20 -1.02 8.83 -13.78
C ARG A 20 -0.36 10.17 -14.08
N LEU A 21 0.69 10.14 -14.89
CA LEU A 21 1.26 11.38 -15.42
C LEU A 21 0.38 11.84 -16.58
N CYS A 22 0.23 13.14 -16.75
CA CYS A 22 -0.46 13.78 -17.87
C CYS A 22 0.38 14.99 -18.29
N ALA A 23 0.53 15.23 -19.60
CA ALA A 23 1.10 16.51 -20.02
C ALA A 23 -0.01 17.56 -20.00
N LEU A 24 0.29 18.74 -19.48
CA LEU A 24 -0.62 19.88 -19.60
C LEU A 24 -0.31 20.61 -20.90
N GLU A 25 -1.23 20.54 -21.86
CA GLU A 25 -1.13 21.31 -23.09
C GLU A 25 -1.67 22.73 -22.83
N HIS A 26 -0.80 23.73 -22.84
CA HIS A 26 -1.24 25.13 -22.90
C HIS A 26 -1.69 25.45 -24.32
N SER A 27 -2.94 25.13 -24.64
CA SER A 27 -3.61 25.66 -25.83
C SER A 27 -4.42 26.90 -25.44
N PRO A 28 -4.24 28.05 -26.10
CA PRO A 28 -5.05 29.24 -25.82
C PRO A 28 -6.55 29.00 -26.11
N ALA A 29 -6.89 27.97 -26.89
CA ALA A 29 -8.28 27.58 -27.17
C ALA A 29 -8.89 26.64 -26.12
N ARG A 30 -8.08 25.92 -25.32
CA ARG A 30 -8.56 24.93 -24.32
C ARG A 30 -7.58 24.84 -23.15
N PRO A 31 -7.72 25.67 -22.10
CA PRO A 31 -6.73 25.80 -21.04
C PRO A 31 -6.56 24.56 -20.13
N ASN A 32 -7.44 23.54 -20.23
CA ASN A 32 -7.45 22.36 -19.33
C ASN A 32 -7.38 21.00 -20.05
N ASN A 33 -6.84 20.95 -21.27
CA ASN A 33 -6.70 19.67 -21.98
C ASN A 33 -5.49 18.87 -21.47
N TYR A 34 -5.75 17.78 -20.73
CA TYR A 34 -4.74 16.81 -20.31
C TYR A 34 -4.60 15.70 -21.35
N SER A 35 -3.44 15.59 -21.98
CA SER A 35 -3.13 14.47 -22.89
C SER A 35 -2.43 13.33 -22.14
N HIS A 36 -2.88 12.10 -22.39
CA HIS A 36 -2.33 10.89 -21.78
C HIS A 36 -0.88 10.69 -22.27
N PRO A 37 0.07 10.24 -21.42
CA PRO A 37 1.48 10.12 -21.79
C PRO A 37 1.76 9.23 -23.00
N SER A 38 0.88 8.24 -23.25
CA SER A 38 0.96 7.33 -24.39
C SER A 38 0.49 7.97 -25.70
N ARG A 39 -0.22 9.10 -25.66
CA ARG A 39 -0.63 9.91 -26.81
C ARG A 39 0.33 11.07 -27.09
N LEU A 40 1.46 11.15 -26.36
CA LEU A 40 2.50 12.13 -26.63
C LEU A 40 3.27 11.68 -27.88
N ALA A 41 2.80 12.11 -29.05
CA ALA A 41 3.56 12.04 -30.28
C ALA A 41 4.90 12.79 -30.12
N ARG A 42 5.86 12.52 -31.02
CA ARG A 42 7.21 13.13 -31.03
C ARG A 42 7.17 14.65 -30.84
N ASP A 43 6.20 15.33 -31.45
CA ASP A 43 6.02 16.78 -31.40
C ASP A 43 5.71 17.32 -30.00
N ASN A 44 5.04 16.52 -29.15
CA ASN A 44 4.76 16.90 -27.76
C ASN A 44 5.99 16.70 -26.85
N MET A 45 6.95 15.87 -27.25
CA MET A 45 8.17 15.61 -26.47
C MET A 45 9.16 16.77 -26.57
N GLU A 46 9.23 17.46 -27.71
CA GLU A 46 10.00 18.71 -27.83
C GLU A 46 9.41 19.83 -26.96
N ARG A 47 8.08 19.92 -26.87
CA ARG A 47 7.42 20.94 -26.03
C ARG A 47 7.63 20.70 -24.52
N LEU A 48 7.76 19.44 -24.09
CA LEU A 48 8.16 19.13 -22.72
C LEU A 48 9.62 19.54 -22.42
N ARG A 49 10.50 19.59 -23.43
CA ARG A 49 11.90 20.06 -23.24
C ARG A 49 11.98 21.57 -23.00
N ASN A 50 11.00 22.35 -23.46
CA ASN A 50 10.98 23.81 -23.35
C ASN A 50 10.10 24.30 -22.18
N GLY A 51 10.24 23.68 -21.00
CA GLY A 51 9.52 24.11 -19.79
C GLY A 51 8.06 23.64 -19.68
N GLY A 52 7.69 22.56 -20.39
CA GLY A 52 6.34 22.00 -20.30
C GLY A 52 6.00 21.39 -18.93
N THR A 53 4.75 21.56 -18.50
CA THR A 53 4.27 21.05 -17.20
C THR A 53 3.75 19.62 -17.31
N ILE A 54 4.24 18.73 -16.44
CA ILE A 54 3.67 17.40 -16.23
C ILE A 54 2.82 17.44 -14.96
N VAL A 55 1.57 17.03 -15.08
CA VAL A 55 0.63 16.93 -13.96
C VAL A 55 0.54 15.49 -13.50
N LEU A 56 0.77 15.27 -12.20
CA LEU A 56 0.50 14.00 -11.54
C LEU A 56 -0.97 13.95 -11.12
N GLN A 57 -1.75 13.09 -11.77
CA GLN A 57 -3.06 12.69 -11.31
C GLN A 57 -2.93 11.39 -10.50
N ALA A 58 -2.90 11.49 -9.18
CA ALA A 58 -2.90 10.31 -8.31
C ALA A 58 -4.24 9.58 -8.42
N ARG A 59 -4.21 8.28 -8.70
CA ARG A 59 -5.38 7.41 -8.65
C ARG A 59 -5.68 7.06 -7.21
N LYS A 60 -6.96 7.02 -6.84
CA LYS A 60 -7.38 6.58 -5.50
C LYS A 60 -6.95 5.12 -5.25
N ARG A 61 -6.45 4.86 -4.04
CA ARG A 61 -6.30 3.50 -3.51
C ARG A 61 -7.71 2.88 -3.41
N LYS A 62 -7.88 1.66 -3.94
CA LYS A 62 -9.14 0.93 -3.76
C LYS A 62 -9.07 0.22 -2.42
N GLU A 63 -9.49 0.91 -1.38
CA GLU A 63 -9.45 0.40 -0.01
C GLU A 63 -10.73 -0.32 0.36
N PHE A 64 -10.60 -1.27 1.28
CA PHE A 64 -11.71 -2.03 1.84
C PHE A 64 -11.43 -2.37 3.30
N ASN A 65 -12.49 -2.66 4.05
CA ASN A 65 -12.37 -3.11 5.43
C ASN A 65 -12.09 -4.61 5.46
N LEU A 66 -10.98 -5.01 6.08
CA LEU A 66 -10.58 -6.38 6.30
C LEU A 66 -10.79 -6.76 7.77
N THR A 67 -11.41 -7.92 8.01
CA THR A 67 -11.65 -8.40 9.37
C THR A 67 -10.49 -9.27 9.85
N ILE A 68 -9.91 -8.90 11.00
CA ILE A 68 -8.90 -9.69 11.70
C ILE A 68 -9.52 -10.30 12.95
N LEU A 69 -9.48 -11.63 13.05
CA LEU A 69 -9.97 -12.39 14.20
C LEU A 69 -8.80 -12.79 15.10
N GLN A 70 -8.84 -12.32 16.34
CA GLN A 70 -7.86 -12.66 17.39
C GLN A 70 -8.19 -14.01 18.04
N MET A 71 -7.19 -14.62 18.68
CA MET A 71 -7.36 -15.90 19.41
C MET A 71 -8.31 -15.86 20.59
N ASN A 72 -8.54 -14.69 21.18
CA ASN A 72 -9.51 -14.48 22.25
C ASN A 72 -10.95 -14.31 21.73
N GLY A 73 -11.18 -14.41 20.41
CA GLY A 73 -12.48 -14.21 19.79
C GLY A 73 -12.80 -12.78 19.37
N ASN A 74 -11.95 -11.81 19.74
CA ASN A 74 -12.16 -10.40 19.37
C ASN A 74 -11.92 -10.19 17.87
N LYS A 75 -12.76 -9.34 17.26
CA LYS A 75 -12.65 -8.95 15.86
C LYS A 75 -12.28 -7.48 15.77
N ILE A 76 -11.32 -7.16 14.90
CA ILE A 76 -10.98 -5.78 14.54
C ILE A 76 -11.11 -5.59 13.04
N SER A 77 -11.48 -4.38 12.62
CA SER A 77 -11.58 -3.99 11.21
C SER A 77 -10.39 -3.10 10.85
N ILE A 78 -9.66 -3.46 9.79
CA ILE A 78 -8.50 -2.71 9.28
C ILE A 78 -8.80 -2.24 7.86
N LEU A 79 -8.53 -0.97 7.57
CA LEU A 79 -8.65 -0.43 6.21
C LEU A 79 -7.39 -0.81 5.43
N VAL A 80 -7.55 -1.55 4.34
CA VAL A 80 -6.43 -2.05 3.54
C VAL A 80 -6.72 -1.90 2.05
N ALA A 81 -5.68 -1.91 1.23
CA ALA A 81 -5.77 -2.08 -0.22
C ALA A 81 -5.30 -3.49 -0.62
N PRO A 82 -5.80 -4.07 -1.73
CA PRO A 82 -5.40 -5.40 -2.21
C PRO A 82 -3.89 -5.55 -2.40
N ASP A 83 -3.20 -4.44 -2.66
CA ASP A 83 -1.78 -4.49 -2.95
C ASP A 83 -0.90 -4.18 -1.75
N ASP A 84 -1.48 -3.96 -0.58
CA ASP A 84 -0.70 -3.84 0.65
C ASP A 84 -0.01 -5.17 0.92
N THR A 85 1.19 -5.08 1.48
CA THR A 85 1.97 -6.23 1.91
C THR A 85 1.48 -6.74 3.25
N VAL A 86 1.78 -8.00 3.54
CA VAL A 86 1.49 -8.60 4.85
C VAL A 86 2.25 -7.88 5.97
N GLU A 87 3.47 -7.39 5.68
CA GLU A 87 4.23 -6.55 6.62
C GLU A 87 3.51 -5.24 6.96
N GLU A 88 2.99 -4.53 5.96
CA GLU A 88 2.18 -3.32 6.18
C GLU A 88 0.92 -3.63 6.99
N LEU A 89 0.22 -4.72 6.69
CA LEU A 89 -0.94 -5.15 7.47
C LEU A 89 -0.59 -5.43 8.94
N LYS A 90 0.55 -6.08 9.23
CA LYS A 90 1.00 -6.32 10.62
C LYS A 90 1.27 -5.02 11.37
N ARG A 91 1.80 -4.00 10.69
CA ARG A 91 2.00 -2.66 11.28
C ARG A 91 0.66 -1.99 11.59
N GLU A 92 -0.27 -1.97 10.64
CA GLU A 92 -1.62 -1.42 10.86
C GLU A 92 -2.36 -2.14 12.01
N ILE A 93 -2.21 -3.46 12.07
CA ILE A 93 -2.73 -4.25 13.20
C ILE A 93 -2.06 -3.79 14.50
N ALA A 94 -0.72 -3.69 14.56
CA ALA A 94 0.02 -3.29 15.77
C ALA A 94 -0.48 -1.96 16.35
N GLU A 95 -0.74 -0.98 15.49
CA GLU A 95 -1.28 0.33 15.87
C GLU A 95 -2.68 0.24 16.48
N LYS A 96 -3.51 -0.70 16.01
CA LYS A 96 -4.85 -0.93 16.58
C LYS A 96 -4.86 -1.83 17.82
N ILE A 97 -3.80 -2.59 18.08
CA ILE A 97 -3.75 -3.58 19.18
C ILE A 97 -2.57 -3.35 20.12
N ASP A 98 -2.76 -2.47 21.11
CA ASP A 98 -1.89 -2.24 22.28
C ASP A 98 -0.37 -2.20 21.95
N ASN A 99 0.01 -1.71 20.76
CA ASN A 99 1.39 -1.65 20.30
C ASN A 99 2.12 -3.02 20.31
N THR A 100 1.40 -4.10 20.00
CA THR A 100 1.99 -5.43 19.90
C THR A 100 3.00 -5.48 18.73
N PRO A 101 4.29 -5.81 18.95
CA PRO A 101 5.30 -5.75 17.90
C PRO A 101 4.94 -6.60 16.66
N PRO A 102 5.10 -6.08 15.43
CA PRO A 102 4.81 -6.82 14.20
C PRO A 102 5.51 -8.19 14.12
N ALA A 103 6.73 -8.28 14.65
CA ALA A 103 7.54 -9.51 14.63
C ALA A 103 6.92 -10.69 15.39
N ILE A 104 6.05 -10.43 16.38
CA ILE A 104 5.38 -11.50 17.15
C ILE A 104 3.99 -11.83 16.61
N GLN A 105 3.52 -11.13 15.57
CA GLN A 105 2.26 -11.39 14.90
C GLN A 105 2.43 -12.46 13.82
N ARG A 106 1.57 -13.47 13.85
CA ARG A 106 1.44 -14.49 12.80
C ARG A 106 0.02 -14.42 12.24
N LEU A 107 -0.07 -14.14 10.95
CA LEU A 107 -1.34 -14.01 10.23
C LEU A 107 -1.60 -15.27 9.42
N PHE A 108 -2.81 -15.80 9.51
CA PHE A 108 -3.21 -17.02 8.82
C PHE A 108 -4.47 -16.80 7.98
N PHE A 109 -4.45 -17.32 6.76
CA PHE A 109 -5.59 -17.35 5.85
C PHE A 109 -5.71 -18.74 5.24
N LEU A 110 -6.91 -19.34 5.29
CA LEU A 110 -7.18 -20.70 4.79
C LEU A 110 -6.16 -21.75 5.30
N GLY A 111 -5.79 -21.64 6.58
CA GLY A 111 -4.82 -22.54 7.22
C GLY A 111 -3.34 -22.32 6.83
N LYS A 112 -3.04 -21.32 5.99
CA LYS A 112 -1.67 -20.98 5.58
C LYS A 112 -1.18 -19.72 6.28
N GLU A 113 0.04 -19.76 6.79
CA GLU A 113 0.71 -18.57 7.32
C GLU A 113 1.09 -17.63 6.17
N LEU A 114 0.81 -16.34 6.34
CA LEU A 114 1.09 -15.31 5.35
C LEU A 114 2.55 -14.84 5.45
N SER A 115 3.19 -14.61 4.31
CA SER A 115 4.57 -14.15 4.20
C SER A 115 4.65 -12.64 4.05
N ASP A 116 5.55 -12.00 4.82
CA ASP A 116 5.66 -10.54 4.94
C ASP A 116 5.84 -9.82 3.59
N HIS A 117 6.60 -10.42 2.67
CA HIS A 117 6.91 -9.82 1.36
C HIS A 117 5.85 -10.02 0.29
N ARG A 118 4.73 -10.68 0.60
CA ARG A 118 3.63 -10.93 -0.35
C ARG A 118 2.49 -9.94 -0.13
N THR A 119 1.74 -9.64 -1.18
CA THR A 119 0.58 -8.75 -1.14
C THR A 119 -0.70 -9.50 -0.76
N LEU A 120 -1.71 -8.81 -0.25
CA LEU A 120 -3.03 -9.40 0.06
C LEU A 120 -3.69 -10.02 -1.18
N SER A 121 -3.56 -9.38 -2.34
CA SER A 121 -4.07 -9.84 -3.63
C SER A 121 -3.44 -11.14 -4.10
N SER A 122 -2.16 -11.38 -3.76
CA SER A 122 -1.48 -12.63 -4.11
C SER A 122 -2.02 -13.85 -3.35
N TYR A 123 -2.75 -13.62 -2.26
CA TYR A 123 -3.48 -14.62 -1.49
C TYR A 123 -4.98 -14.60 -1.76
N GLU A 124 -5.45 -13.81 -2.73
CA GLU A 124 -6.87 -13.65 -3.06
C GLU A 124 -7.73 -13.15 -1.88
N ILE A 125 -7.13 -12.34 -1.00
CA ILE A 125 -7.82 -11.76 0.15
C ILE A 125 -8.69 -10.57 -0.34
N THR A 126 -9.98 -10.61 -0.01
CA THR A 126 -11.00 -9.63 -0.39
C THR A 126 -11.82 -9.15 0.81
N VAL A 127 -12.72 -8.19 0.61
CA VAL A 127 -13.48 -7.48 1.67
C VAL A 127 -14.25 -8.36 2.65
N GLU A 128 -14.70 -9.54 2.23
CA GLU A 128 -15.48 -10.45 3.08
C GLU A 128 -14.63 -11.53 3.76
N LYS A 129 -13.31 -11.53 3.53
CA LYS A 129 -12.42 -12.53 4.11
C LYS A 129 -12.03 -12.17 5.54
N VAL A 130 -11.76 -13.21 6.31
CA VAL A 130 -11.27 -13.12 7.69
C VAL A 130 -9.86 -13.67 7.77
N ILE A 131 -8.95 -12.93 8.39
CA ILE A 131 -7.60 -13.38 8.70
C ILE A 131 -7.51 -13.67 10.20
N HIS A 132 -6.93 -14.81 10.55
CA HIS A 132 -6.70 -15.17 11.94
C HIS A 132 -5.35 -14.65 12.41
N LEU A 133 -5.33 -13.93 13.54
CA LEU A 133 -4.13 -13.40 14.18
C LEU A 133 -3.74 -14.25 15.41
N PHE A 134 -2.52 -14.75 15.40
CA PHE A 134 -1.87 -15.38 16.55
C PHE A 134 -0.71 -14.51 17.04
N LYS A 135 -0.63 -14.31 18.37
CA LYS A 135 0.50 -13.64 19.02
C LYS A 135 1.43 -14.70 19.63
N LYS A 136 2.73 -14.65 19.37
CA LYS A 136 3.69 -15.47 20.12
C LYS A 136 3.70 -14.98 21.59
N LYS A 137 3.53 -15.89 22.56
CA LYS A 137 3.78 -15.55 23.96
C LYS A 137 5.26 -15.22 24.12
N VAL A 138 5.60 -14.02 24.56
CA VAL A 138 6.96 -13.72 25.04
C VAL A 138 7.07 -14.40 26.39
N GLN A 139 7.77 -15.54 26.46
CA GLN A 139 8.09 -16.15 27.75
C GLN A 139 9.08 -15.23 28.45
N ASN A 140 8.66 -14.63 29.56
CA ASN A 140 9.55 -13.87 30.42
C ASN A 140 10.37 -14.87 31.25
N VAL A 141 11.41 -15.45 30.66
CA VAL A 141 12.40 -16.24 31.40
C VAL A 141 13.31 -15.28 32.16
N ASN A 142 12.88 -14.82 33.34
CA ASN A 142 13.75 -14.26 34.39
C ASN A 142 12.97 -13.95 35.67
N ALA A 143 12.48 -14.99 36.35
CA ALA A 143 11.98 -14.84 37.72
C ALA A 143 12.32 -16.03 38.62
N GLN A 144 13.47 -16.69 38.42
CA GLN A 144 14.01 -17.68 39.36
C GLN A 144 15.55 -17.72 39.23
N ASN A 145 16.25 -16.81 39.91
CA ASN A 145 17.62 -17.01 40.41
C ASN A 145 18.07 -15.75 41.17
N ILE A 146 17.53 -15.56 42.38
CA ILE A 146 18.26 -14.93 43.47
C ILE A 146 17.91 -15.78 44.70
N LEU A 147 18.84 -16.68 45.05
CA LEU A 147 18.95 -17.27 46.38
C LEU A 147 19.62 -16.27 47.30
#